data_AF-A0A7X7E072-F1
#
_entry.id   AF-A0A7X7E072-F1
#
_cell.length_a   1.000
_cell.length_b   1.000
_cell.length_c   1.000
_cell.angle_alpha   90.00
_cell.angle_beta   90.00
_cell.angle_gamma   90.00
#
_symmetry.space_group_name_H-M   'P 1'
#
loop_
_entity.id
_entity.type
_entity.pdbx_description
1 polymer ?
#
loop_
_entity_poly.entity_id
_entity_poly.type
_entity_poly.pdbx_seq_one_letter_code
_entity_poly.pdbx_strand_id
1 'polypeptide(L)'
;MMKPIFEYIDYRKFLADYYHTKKENSRFFSYRYFSQKTGLNSPSFLKAVIDGKRNLTRQMAERFCKALNLSLKETMYFCNLVLFNQAK
;
A
#
# COMPACT_ATOMS: atom_id res chain seq x y z
N MET A 1 -4.46 -14.13 0.14
CA MET A 1 -5.09 -13.81 1.44
C MET A 1 -4.15 -12.89 2.21
N MET A 2 -4.63 -11.73 2.65
CA MET A 2 -3.82 -10.75 3.38
C MET A 2 -3.43 -11.27 4.78
N LYS A 3 -2.16 -11.09 5.13
CA LYS A 3 -1.60 -11.38 6.46
C LYS A 3 -1.43 -10.10 7.28
N PRO A 4 -1.16 -10.20 8.59
CA PRO A 4 -0.65 -9.07 9.37
C PRO A 4 0.58 -8.44 8.70
N ILE A 5 0.67 -7.10 8.71
CA ILE A 5 1.75 -6.39 8.02
C ILE A 5 3.15 -6.82 8.50
N PHE A 6 3.28 -7.20 9.77
CA PHE A 6 4.55 -7.61 10.38
C PHE A 6 5.14 -8.90 9.79
N GLU A 7 4.36 -9.67 9.02
CA GLU A 7 4.84 -10.86 8.30
C GLU A 7 5.42 -10.54 6.92
N TYR A 8 5.40 -9.28 6.48
CA TYR A 8 5.87 -8.89 5.16
C TYR A 8 7.28 -8.30 5.22
N ILE A 9 8.17 -8.85 4.40
CA ILE A 9 9.49 -8.28 4.12
C ILE A 9 9.54 -7.45 2.82
N ASP A 10 8.43 -7.39 2.08
CA ASP A 10 8.26 -6.56 0.88
C ASP A 10 6.94 -5.78 0.99
N TYR A 11 7.04 -4.45 1.06
CA TYR A 11 5.87 -3.58 1.15
C TYR A 11 4.96 -3.67 -0.08
N ARG A 12 5.50 -3.98 -1.27
CA ARG A 12 4.71 -4.10 -2.50
C ARG A 12 3.81 -5.32 -2.46
N LYS A 13 4.32 -6.43 -1.93
CA LYS A 13 3.55 -7.66 -1.72
C LYS A 13 2.40 -7.41 -0.74
N PHE A 14 2.64 -6.68 0.34
CA PHE A 14 1.58 -6.27 1.26
C PHE A 14 0.47 -5.45 0.56
N LEU A 15 0.85 -4.46 -0.26
CA LEU A 15 -0.12 -3.65 -1.01
C LEU A 15 -0.91 -4.48 -2.04
N ALA A 16 -0.26 -5.45 -2.69
CA ALA A 16 -0.92 -6.37 -3.61
C ALA A 16 -1.94 -7.25 -2.89
N ASP A 17 -1.55 -7.89 -1.79
CA ASP A 17 -2.44 -8.76 -1.00
C ASP A 17 -3.63 -8.00 -0.41
N TYR A 18 -3.41 -6.77 0.08
CA TYR A 18 -4.47 -5.89 0.52
C TYR A 18 -5.45 -5.59 -0.62
N TYR A 19 -4.92 -5.22 -1.79
CA TYR A 19 -5.74 -4.91 -2.96
C TYR A 19 -6.61 -6.10 -3.38
N HIS A 20 -6.01 -7.29 -3.52
CA HIS A 20 -6.72 -8.50 -3.91
C HIS A 20 -7.80 -8.87 -2.89
N THR A 21 -7.47 -8.84 -1.59
CA THR A 21 -8.43 -9.13 -0.51
C THR A 21 -9.62 -8.17 -0.55
N LYS A 22 -9.39 -6.87 -0.76
CA LYS A 22 -10.50 -5.89 -0.88
C LYS A 22 -11.30 -6.07 -2.17
N LYS A 23 -10.66 -6.47 -3.28
CA LYS A 23 -11.32 -6.72 -4.56
C LYS A 23 -12.23 -7.95 -4.52
N GLU A 24 -11.79 -9.02 -3.85
CA GLU A 24 -12.58 -10.23 -3.63
C GLU A 24 -13.83 -9.94 -2.78
N ASN A 25 -13.69 -9.10 -1.76
CA ASN A 25 -14.79 -8.75 -0.85
C ASN A 25 -15.71 -7.63 -1.39
N SER A 26 -15.33 -6.92 -2.45
CA SER A 26 -16.15 -5.83 -3.00
C SER A 26 -15.91 -5.62 -4.49
N ARG A 27 -16.97 -5.81 -5.29
CA ARG A 27 -16.94 -5.54 -6.73
C ARG A 27 -16.58 -4.09 -7.08
N PHE A 28 -16.95 -3.14 -6.22
CA PHE A 28 -16.71 -1.70 -6.39
C PHE A 28 -15.26 -1.29 -6.10
N PHE A 29 -14.50 -2.12 -5.38
CA PHE A 29 -13.10 -1.82 -5.12
C PHE A 29 -12.30 -1.87 -6.44
N SER A 30 -11.52 -0.82 -6.69
CA SER A 30 -10.72 -0.67 -7.90
C SER A 30 -9.50 0.19 -7.59
N TYR A 31 -8.52 0.20 -8.49
CA TYR A 31 -7.37 1.10 -8.35
C TYR A 31 -7.80 2.57 -8.29
N ARG A 32 -8.85 2.96 -9.02
CA ARG A 32 -9.43 4.31 -8.97
C ARG A 32 -10.01 4.63 -7.60
N TYR A 33 -10.81 3.72 -7.04
CA TYR A 33 -11.39 3.89 -5.70
C TYR A 33 -10.31 4.02 -4.63
N PHE A 34 -9.29 3.17 -4.70
CA PHE A 34 -8.18 3.22 -3.75
C PHE A 34 -7.37 4.51 -3.85
N SER A 35 -7.04 4.95 -5.07
CA SER A 35 -6.32 6.21 -5.27
C SER A 35 -7.09 7.40 -4.69
N GLN A 36 -8.41 7.47 -4.86
CA GLN A 36 -9.22 8.52 -4.21
C GLN A 36 -9.10 8.48 -2.68
N LYS A 37 -9.14 7.29 -2.05
CA LYS A 37 -8.95 7.16 -0.59
C LYS A 37 -7.57 7.60 -0.11
N THR A 38 -6.52 7.42 -0.91
CA THR A 38 -5.17 7.91 -0.60
C THR A 38 -4.97 9.41 -0.84
N GLY A 39 -6.00 10.12 -1.31
CA GLY A 39 -5.87 11.51 -1.74
C GLY A 39 -5.00 11.66 -3.00
N LEU A 40 -4.89 10.59 -3.80
CA LEU A 40 -4.16 10.56 -5.06
C LEU A 40 -5.10 10.81 -6.24
N ASN A 41 -4.68 11.70 -7.13
CA ASN A 41 -5.40 11.99 -8.36
C ASN A 41 -5.14 10.96 -9.48
N SER A 42 -4.24 10.00 -9.27
CA SER A 42 -3.86 9.01 -10.28
C SER A 42 -4.20 7.57 -9.85
N PRO A 43 -5.22 6.95 -10.49
CA PRO A 43 -5.53 5.52 -10.37
C PRO A 43 -4.36 4.60 -10.73
N SER A 44 -3.50 5.02 -11.67
CA SER A 44 -2.39 4.18 -12.15
C SER A 44 -1.21 4.15 -11.18
N PHE A 45 -1.14 5.07 -10.21
CA PHE A 45 -0.03 5.16 -9.27
C PHE A 45 0.08 3.93 -8.37
N LEU A 46 -1.01 3.49 -7.72
CA LEU A 46 -0.98 2.29 -6.87
C LEU A 46 -0.51 1.07 -7.67
N LYS A 47 -1.04 0.88 -8.88
CA LYS A 47 -0.64 -0.23 -9.74
C LYS A 47 0.85 -0.14 -10.10
N ALA A 48 1.35 1.04 -10.45
CA ALA A 48 2.77 1.23 -10.74
C ALA A 48 3.68 0.95 -9.53
N VAL A 49 3.22 1.25 -8.31
CA VAL A 49 3.94 0.92 -7.08
C VAL A 49 3.98 -0.60 -6.85
N ILE A 50 2.83 -1.27 -6.97
CA ILE A 50 2.73 -2.74 -6.84
C ILE A 50 3.59 -3.44 -7.89
N ASP A 51 3.53 -2.99 -9.14
CA ASP A 51 4.32 -3.52 -10.27
C ASP A 51 5.83 -3.17 -10.16
N GLY A 52 6.28 -2.46 -9.12
CA GLY A 52 7.68 -2.09 -8.93
C GLY A 52 8.18 -0.96 -9.83
N LYS A 53 7.30 -0.33 -10.63
CA LYS A 53 7.64 0.74 -11.57
C LYS A 53 7.81 2.11 -10.90
N ARG A 54 7.31 2.27 -9.67
CA ARG A 54 7.44 3.50 -8.87
C ARG A 54 7.75 3.14 -7.42
N ASN A 55 8.58 3.97 -6.78
CA ASN A 55 8.83 3.92 -5.34
C ASN A 55 7.86 4.83 -4.59
N LEU A 56 7.62 4.52 -3.32
CA LEU A 56 6.92 5.41 -2.41
C LEU A 56 7.92 6.36 -1.76
N THR A 57 7.62 7.66 -1.76
CA THR A 57 8.25 8.60 -0.84
C THR A 57 7.73 8.36 0.57
N ARG A 58 8.45 8.82 1.60
CA ARG A 58 8.01 8.72 3.00
C ARG A 58 6.62 9.33 3.22
N GLN A 59 6.39 10.54 2.69
CA GLN A 59 5.09 11.21 2.80
C GLN A 59 3.97 10.41 2.12
N MET A 60 4.25 9.79 0.97
CA MET A 60 3.26 8.96 0.29
C MET A 60 2.98 7.66 1.04
N ALA A 61 4.01 7.04 1.63
CA ALA A 61 3.84 5.86 2.47
C ALA A 61 2.88 6.14 3.65
N GLU A 62 3.03 7.30 4.31
CA GLU A 62 2.14 7.71 5.41
C GLU A 62 0.69 7.93 4.94
N ARG A 63 0.48 8.52 3.75
CA ARG A 63 -0.86 8.65 3.16
C ARG A 63 -1.49 7.30 2.85
N PHE A 64 -0.69 6.33 2.40
CA PHE A 64 -1.14 4.96 2.19
C PHE A 64 -1.57 4.32 3.51
N CYS A 65 -0.76 4.44 4.58
CA CYS A 65 -1.12 3.92 5.90
C CYS A 65 -2.49 4.43 6.38
N LYS A 66 -2.77 5.73 6.19
CA LYS A 66 -4.08 6.32 6.51
C LYS A 66 -5.21 5.70 5.68
N ALA A 67 -5.04 5.55 4.37
CA ALA A 67 -6.06 4.95 3.49
C ALA A 67 -6.29 3.45 3.75
N LEU A 68 -5.26 2.77 4.24
CA LEU A 68 -5.28 1.37 4.65
C LEU A 68 -5.84 1.18 6.08
N ASN A 69 -6.09 2.26 6.81
CA ASN A 69 -6.48 2.28 8.22
C ASN A 69 -5.49 1.53 9.13
N LEU A 70 -4.20 1.69 8.89
CA LEU A 70 -3.17 1.10 9.74
C LEU A 70 -3.08 1.82 11.09
N SER A 71 -2.86 1.07 12.15
CA SER A 71 -2.53 1.59 13.47
C SER A 71 -1.18 2.33 13.46
N LEU A 72 -0.86 3.04 14.55
CA LEU A 72 0.41 3.74 14.69
C LEU A 72 1.61 2.79 14.54
N LYS A 73 1.55 1.62 15.18
CA LYS A 73 2.64 0.62 15.14
C LYS A 73 2.81 0.03 13.75
N GLU A 74 1.71 -0.29 13.07
CA GLU A 74 1.74 -0.78 11.68
C GLU A 74 2.22 0.29 10.71
N THR A 75 1.87 1.55 10.93
CA THR A 75 2.35 2.69 10.14
C THR A 75 3.85 2.84 10.26
N MET A 76 4.40 2.79 11.48
CA MET A 76 5.85 2.84 11.70
C MET A 76 6.55 1.69 10.99
N TYR A 77 6.01 0.48 11.12
CA TYR A 77 6.55 -0.70 10.45
C TYR A 77 6.51 -0.57 8.92
N PHE A 78 5.36 -0.19 8.34
CA PHE A 78 5.23 0.01 6.89
C PHE A 78 6.23 1.03 6.36
N CYS A 79 6.33 2.19 7.01
CA CYS A 79 7.25 3.24 6.59
C CYS A 79 8.71 2.78 6.66
N ASN A 80 9.10 2.02 7.69
CA ASN A 80 10.44 1.46 7.80
C ASN A 80 10.69 0.35 6.76
N LEU A 81 9.68 -0.48 6.48
CA LEU A 81 9.75 -1.51 5.45
C LEU A 81 9.96 -0.92 4.06
N VAL A 82 9.24 0.18 3.76
CA VAL A 82 9.42 0.96 2.53
C VAL A 82 10.85 1.47 2.39
N LEU A 83 11.44 2.01 3.48
CA LEU A 83 12.83 2.48 3.49
C LEU A 83 13.80 1.32 3.33
N PHE A 84 13.60 0.23 4.07
CA PHE A 84 14.41 -0.99 3.99
C PHE A 84 14.43 -1.57 2.58
N ASN A 85 13.28 -1.68 1.91
CA ASN A 85 13.20 -2.18 0.54
C ASN A 85 13.77 -1.22 -0.52
N GLN A 86 14.04 0.04 -0.18
CA GLN A 86 14.62 1.04 -1.08
C GLN A 86 16.09 1.37 -0.78
N ALA A 87 16.59 0.95 0.38
CA ALA A 87 18.01 1.03 0.73
C ALA A 87 18.78 0.01 -0.12
N LYS A 88 19.36 0.49 -1.22
CA LYS A 88 20.39 -0.23 -1.97
C LYS A 88 21.76 0.19 -1.49
#